data_AF-A0A1S2NHL7-F1
#
_entry.id   AF-A0A1S2NHL7-F1
#
_cell.length_a   1.000
_cell.length_b   1.000
_cell.length_c   1.000
_cell.angle_alpha   90.00
_cell.angle_beta   90.00
_cell.angle_gamma   90.00
#
_symmetry.space_group_name_H-M   'P 1'
#
loop_
_entity.id
_entity.type
_entity.pdbx_description
1 polymer ?
#
loop_
_entity_poly.entity_id
_entity_poly.type
_entity_poly.pdbx_seq_one_letter_code
_entity_poly.pdbx_strand_id
1 'polypeptide(L)' 'MAIQVRYDRLAYHRFETLDEIQGFATNWLWTYNHDRANMGLGGITPEQKLALAA' A
#
# COMPACT_ATOMS: atom_id res chain seq x y z
N MET A 1 -16.98 27.12 -4.22
CA MET A 1 -16.64 25.74 -3.81
C MET A 1 -15.42 25.30 -4.59
N ALA A 2 -14.22 25.49 -4.03
CA ALA A 2 -13.00 24.97 -4.64
C ALA A 2 -12.98 23.47 -4.38
N ILE A 3 -13.14 22.66 -5.43
CA ILE A 3 -12.75 21.25 -5.37
C ILE A 3 -11.23 21.29 -5.35
N GLN A 4 -10.66 21.41 -4.17
CA GLN A 4 -9.25 21.21 -3.94
C GLN A 4 -9.01 19.72 -4.12
N VAL A 5 -8.74 19.35 -5.37
CA VAL A 5 -8.24 18.02 -5.73
C VAL A 5 -7.06 17.76 -4.79
N ARG A 6 -7.18 16.73 -3.94
CA ARG A 6 -6.06 16.29 -3.12
C ARG A 6 -5.00 15.70 -4.05
N TYR A 7 -4.13 16.56 -4.54
CA TYR A 7 -2.94 16.24 -5.34
C TYR A 7 -1.84 15.54 -4.50
N ASP A 8 -2.12 15.16 -3.26
CA ASP A 8 -1.13 14.66 -2.30
C ASP A 8 -0.77 13.18 -2.51
N ARG A 9 -1.30 12.49 -3.54
CA ARG A 9 -1.25 11.01 -3.62
C ARG A 9 -0.66 10.40 -4.88
N LEU A 10 0.07 11.17 -5.67
CA LEU A 10 1.08 10.60 -6.56
C LEU A 10 2.43 10.89 -5.91
N ALA A 11 2.86 9.97 -5.05
CA ALA A 11 4.24 9.96 -4.56
C ALA A 11 5.14 9.84 -5.79
N TYR A 12 5.70 10.97 -6.23
CA TYR A 12 6.73 10.99 -7.27
C TYR A 12 8.03 10.45 -6.64
N HIS A 13 8.06 9.16 -6.32
CA HIS A 13 9.31 8.45 -6.10
C HIS A 13 9.95 8.24 -7.46
N ARG A 14 10.95 9.08 -7.76
CA ARG A 14 11.83 8.87 -8.91
C ARG A 14 12.85 7.82 -8.50
N PHE A 15 12.74 6.64 -9.10
CA PHE A 15 13.75 5.59 -8.97
C PHE A 15 14.82 5.81 -10.04
N GLU A 16 16.08 5.66 -9.67
CA GLU A 16 17.22 5.77 -10.58
C GLU A 16 17.66 4.39 -11.08
N THR A 17 17.33 3.33 -10.34
CA THR A 17 17.70 1.95 -10.69
C THR A 17 16.54 0.96 -10.54
N LEU A 18 16.68 -0.20 -11.20
CA LEU A 18 15.73 -1.31 -11.07
C LEU A 18 15.74 -1.92 -9.66
N ASP A 19 16.87 -1.90 -8.98
CA ASP A 19 16.99 -2.45 -7.63
C ASP A 19 16.22 -1.60 -6.61
N GLU A 20 16.24 -0.27 -6.76
CA GLU A 20 15.49 0.65 -5.90
C GLU A 20 13.98 0.45 -6.02
N ILE A 21 13.45 0.33 -7.24
CA ILE A 21 12.01 0.09 -7.43
C ILE A 21 11.60 -1.31 -6.93
N GLN A 22 12.45 -2.32 -7.08
CA GLN A 22 12.19 -3.65 -6.52
C GLN A 22 12.15 -3.62 -5.00
N GLY A 23 13.15 -3.03 -4.34
CA GLY A 23 13.18 -2.91 -2.89
C GLY A 23 11.99 -2.12 -2.34
N PHE A 24 11.64 -1.01 -2.99
CA PHE A 24 10.45 -0.22 -2.64
C PHE A 24 9.17 -1.04 -2.80
N ALA A 25 8.98 -1.73 -3.94
CA ALA A 25 7.80 -2.53 -4.20
C ALA A 25 7.66 -3.69 -3.18
N THR A 26 8.76 -4.35 -2.83
CA THR A 26 8.78 -5.42 -1.82
C THR A 26 8.37 -4.89 -0.45
N ASN A 27 8.96 -3.77 0.00
CA ASN A 27 8.62 -3.18 1.28
C ASN A 27 7.16 -2.68 1.32
N TRP A 28 6.70 -2.04 0.23
CA TRP A 28 5.34 -1.58 0.10
C TRP A 28 4.34 -2.73 0.16
N LEU A 29 4.60 -3.82 -0.55
CA LEU A 29 3.73 -4.99 -0.57
C LEU A 29 3.67 -5.66 0.81
N TRP A 30 4.81 -5.78 1.49
CA TRP A 30 4.86 -6.29 2.85
C TRP A 30 4.00 -5.44 3.79
N THR A 31 4.21 -4.12 3.79
CA THR A 31 3.46 -3.17 4.63
C THR A 31 1.96 -3.24 4.36
N TYR A 32 1.57 -3.33 3.08
CA TYR A 32 0.17 -3.44 2.70
C TYR A 32 -0.48 -4.74 3.22
N ASN A 33 0.24 -5.84 3.17
CA ASN A 33 -0.29 -7.15 3.58
C ASN A 33 -0.34 -7.35 5.10
N HIS A 34 0.62 -6.77 5.84
CA HIS A 34 0.82 -7.07 7.26
C HIS A 34 0.34 -5.94 8.19
N ASP A 35 0.55 -4.67 7.84
CA ASP A 35 0.29 -3.56 8.75
C ASP A 35 -0.97 -2.76 8.40
N ARG A 36 -1.33 -2.74 7.11
CA ARG A 36 -2.39 -1.87 6.63
C ARG A 36 -3.77 -2.52 6.73
N ALA A 37 -4.56 -2.05 7.70
CA ALA A 37 -5.99 -2.33 7.77
C ALA A 37 -6.70 -1.95 6.45
N ASN A 38 -7.46 -2.89 5.89
CA ASN A 38 -8.20 -2.69 4.66
C ASN A 38 -9.71 -2.68 4.95
N MET A 39 -10.35 -1.52 4.73
CA MET A 39 -11.79 -1.35 4.97
C MET A 39 -12.66 -2.27 4.12
N GLY A 40 -12.24 -2.62 2.90
CA GLY A 40 -12.93 -3.61 2.07
C GLY A 40 -12.83 -5.04 2.62
N LEU A 41 -11.92 -5.28 3.57
CA LEU A 41 -11.79 -6.53 4.30
C LEU A 41 -12.45 -6.49 5.69
N GLY A 42 -13.14 -5.39 6.04
CA GLY A 42 -13.71 -5.20 7.38
C GLY A 42 -12.72 -4.60 8.38
N GLY A 43 -11.67 -3.93 7.90
CA GLY A 43 -10.68 -3.26 8.76
C GLY A 43 -9.54 -4.16 9.23
N ILE A 44 -9.49 -5.42 8.77
CA ILE A 44 -8.37 -6.33 9.02
C ILE A 44 -7.34 -6.26 7.88
N THR A 45 -6.16 -6.80 8.14
CA THR A 45 -5.09 -6.86 7.14
C THR A 45 -5.32 -8.03 6.16
N PRO A 46 -4.79 -7.98 4.94
CA PRO A 46 -4.88 -9.09 4.00
C PRO A 46 -4.38 -10.43 4.57
N GLU A 47 -3.28 -10.43 5.32
CA GLU A 47 -2.74 -11.63 5.96
C GLU A 47 -3.70 -12.20 7.02
N GLN A 48 -4.29 -11.35 7.86
CA GLN A 48 -5.30 -11.78 8.84
C GLN A 48 -6.51 -12.41 8.15
N LYS A 49 -6.96 -11.83 7.03
CA LYS A 49 -8.05 -12.40 6.24
C LYS A 49 -7.68 -13.78 5.68
N LEU A 50 -6.44 -13.94 5.20
CA LEU A 50 -5.96 -15.23 4.71
C LEU A 50 -5.93 -16.29 5.82
N ALA A 51 -5.46 -15.92 7.02
CA ALA A 51 -5.43 -16.81 8.17
C ALA A 51 -6.84 -17.23 8.65
N LEU A 52 -7.84 -16.36 8.51
CA LEU A 52 -9.25 -16.67 8.81
C LEU A 52 -9.95 -17.52 7.73
N ALA A 53 -9.39 -17.58 6.52
CA ALA A 53 -9.94 -18.33 5.40
C ALA A 53 -9.37 -19.76 5.29
N ALA A 54 -8.33 -20.08 6.06
CA ALA A 54 -7.75 -21.42 6.21
C ALA A 54 -8.53 -22.24 7.25
#